data_AF-A0A848HL38-F1
#
_entry.id   AF-A0A848HL38-F1
#
_cell.length_a   1.000
_cell.length_b   1.000
_cell.length_c   1.000
_cell.angle_alpha   90.00
_cell.angle_beta   90.00
_cell.angle_gamma   90.00
#
_symmetry.space_group_name_H-M   'P 1'
#
loop_
_entity.id
_entity.type
_entity.pdbx_description
1 polymer ?
#
loop_
_entity_poly.entity_id
_entity_poly.type
_entity_poly.pdbx_seq_one_letter_code
_entity_poly.pdbx_strand_id
1 'polypeptide(L)'
;MTGHSHVWRFQLGVTMIELIAVLIIIGVLGAIASARYFDRASFDADAFANQARSILRYGQKLAVAQNRPVYARVDTDSVELCFEADCNAASRVIAPSGANSGSASTLQHCDNSASWLCEGVPAGVTQTVSGPAASFAFDALGKPNAVNADGTLGNFQRVLVKIEGDGDERSVMVVPETGYVY
;
A
#
# COMPACT_ATOMS: atom_id res chain seq x y z
N MET A 1 50.51 -38.37 -21.17
CA MET A 1 49.54 -39.14 -20.37
C MET A 1 48.29 -38.28 -20.23
N THR A 2 47.27 -38.50 -21.06
CA THR A 2 46.01 -37.73 -21.07
C THR A 2 44.89 -38.60 -20.51
N GLY A 3 44.45 -38.28 -19.29
CA GLY A 3 43.35 -38.98 -18.62
C GLY A 3 42.00 -38.44 -19.11
N HIS A 4 41.22 -39.28 -19.77
CA HIS A 4 39.82 -39.01 -20.09
C HIS A 4 38.95 -39.33 -18.86
N SER A 5 38.30 -38.31 -18.29
CA SER A 5 37.33 -38.47 -17.21
C SER A 5 35.94 -38.80 -17.79
N HIS A 6 35.49 -40.05 -17.59
CA HIS A 6 34.11 -40.46 -17.86
C HIS A 6 33.17 -39.92 -16.77
N VAL A 7 32.30 -38.98 -17.12
CA VAL A 7 31.20 -38.52 -16.26
C VAL A 7 30.03 -39.50 -16.42
N TRP A 8 29.78 -40.32 -15.40
CA TRP A 8 28.60 -41.19 -15.34
C TRP A 8 27.35 -40.34 -15.06
N ARG A 9 26.50 -40.16 -16.07
CA ARG A 9 25.13 -39.67 -15.87
C ARG A 9 24.30 -40.84 -15.33
N PHE A 10 24.06 -40.86 -14.02
CA PHE A 10 23.05 -41.74 -13.44
C PHE A 10 21.66 -41.22 -13.82
N GLN A 11 21.04 -41.86 -14.82
CA GLN A 11 19.62 -41.69 -15.07
C GLN A 11 18.88 -42.65 -14.15
N LEU A 12 18.47 -42.17 -12.98
CA LEU A 12 17.57 -42.90 -12.09
C LEU A 12 16.16 -42.80 -12.69
N GLY A 13 15.61 -43.94 -13.10
CA GLY A 13 14.21 -44.02 -13.52
C GLY A 13 13.29 -43.89 -12.30
N VAL A 14 12.21 -43.13 -12.43
CA VAL A 14 11.19 -43.00 -11.38
C VAL A 14 10.27 -44.22 -11.45
N THR A 15 9.96 -44.83 -10.30
CA THR A 15 9.01 -45.93 -10.23
C THR A 15 7.56 -45.43 -10.40
N MET A 16 6.66 -46.30 -10.86
CA MET A 16 5.24 -45.96 -10.96
C MET A 16 4.66 -45.48 -9.62
N ILE A 17 5.09 -46.05 -8.50
CA ILE A 17 4.60 -45.68 -7.18
C ILE A 17 5.10 -44.30 -6.73
N GLU A 18 6.36 -43.95 -7.03
CA GLU A 18 6.90 -42.61 -6.76
C GLU A 18 6.17 -41.55 -7.58
N LEU A 19 5.87 -41.84 -8.85
CA LEU A 19 5.14 -40.90 -9.70
C LEU A 19 3.71 -40.69 -9.19
N ILE A 20 3.02 -41.75 -8.76
CA ILE A 20 1.69 -41.65 -8.13
C ILE A 20 1.76 -40.82 -6.84
N ALA A 21 2.76 -41.07 -5.99
CA ALA A 21 2.94 -40.31 -4.75
C ALA A 21 3.17 -38.81 -5.02
N VAL A 22 3.99 -38.45 -6.01
CA VAL A 22 4.24 -37.06 -6.41
C VAL A 22 2.96 -36.40 -6.92
N LEU A 23 2.15 -37.10 -7.73
CA LEU A 23 0.88 -36.56 -8.22
C LEU A 23 -0.13 -36.34 -7.10
N ILE A 24 -0.19 -37.23 -6.11
CA ILE A 24 -1.04 -37.05 -4.93
C ILE A 24 -0.59 -35.82 -4.13
N ILE A 25 0.71 -35.65 -3.89
CA ILE A 25 1.26 -34.50 -3.17
C ILE A 25 0.95 -33.19 -3.92
N ILE A 26 1.18 -33.15 -5.24
CA ILE A 26 0.85 -31.98 -6.07
C ILE A 26 -0.67 -31.71 -6.05
N GLY A 27 -1.50 -32.75 -6.09
CA GLY A 27 -2.96 -32.60 -6.02
C GLY A 27 -3.42 -31.98 -4.70
N VAL A 28 -2.88 -32.44 -3.57
CA VAL A 28 -3.19 -31.87 -2.24
C VAL A 28 -2.68 -30.43 -2.13
N LEU A 29 -1.44 -30.18 -2.57
CA LEU A 29 -0.87 -28.82 -2.56
C LEU A 29 -1.67 -27.86 -3.45
N GLY A 30 -2.10 -28.31 -4.63
CA GLY A 30 -2.92 -27.52 -5.55
C GLY A 30 -4.28 -27.15 -4.96
N ALA A 31 -4.94 -28.09 -4.27
CA ALA A 31 -6.23 -27.85 -3.61
C ALA A 31 -6.14 -26.85 -2.46
N ILE A 32 -5.03 -26.84 -1.70
CA ILE A 32 -4.84 -25.90 -0.59
C ILE A 32 -4.38 -24.53 -1.10
N ALA A 33 -3.48 -24.51 -2.09
CA ALA A 33 -2.94 -23.27 -2.65
C ALA A 33 -4.01 -22.42 -3.36
N SER A 34 -5.01 -23.06 -3.99
CA SER A 34 -6.10 -22.34 -4.67
C SER A 34 -6.92 -21.49 -3.69
N ALA A 35 -7.35 -22.06 -2.56
CA ALA A 35 -8.11 -21.33 -1.54
C ALA A 35 -7.35 -20.09 -1.04
N ARG A 36 -6.05 -20.22 -0.76
CA ARG A 36 -5.23 -19.09 -0.28
C ARG A 36 -4.97 -18.00 -1.34
N TYR A 37 -4.99 -18.35 -2.63
CA TYR A 37 -4.85 -17.38 -3.71
C TYR A 37 -6.11 -16.51 -3.86
N PHE A 38 -7.29 -17.08 -3.62
CA PHE A 38 -8.57 -16.35 -3.63
C PHE A 38 -8.79 -15.46 -2.40
N ASP A 39 -8.07 -15.66 -1.29
CA ASP A 39 -8.17 -14.78 -0.12
C ASP A 39 -7.11 -13.66 -0.12
N ARG A 40 -6.14 -13.69 -1.04
CA ARG A 40 -4.98 -12.79 -0.98
C ARG A 40 -5.38 -11.33 -1.16
N ALA A 41 -6.28 -10.99 -2.08
CA ALA A 41 -6.63 -9.59 -2.30
C ALA A 41 -7.40 -9.02 -1.11
N SER A 42 -8.20 -9.82 -0.42
CA SER A 42 -8.83 -9.45 0.85
C SER A 42 -7.79 -9.11 1.94
N PHE A 43 -6.76 -9.96 2.13
CA PHE A 43 -5.67 -9.67 3.08
C PHE A 43 -4.84 -8.44 2.68
N ASP A 44 -4.52 -8.28 1.40
CA ASP A 44 -3.79 -7.12 0.89
C ASP A 44 -4.63 -5.84 1.06
N ALA A 45 -5.96 -5.91 0.86
CA ALA A 45 -6.88 -4.81 1.12
C ALA A 45 -6.95 -4.44 2.62
N ASP A 46 -6.98 -5.42 3.52
CA ASP A 46 -6.93 -5.18 4.97
C ASP A 46 -5.61 -4.55 5.40
N ALA A 47 -4.50 -5.09 4.91
CA ALA A 47 -3.16 -4.57 5.19
C ALA A 47 -3.04 -3.12 4.70
N PHE A 48 -3.45 -2.86 3.46
CA PHE A 48 -3.40 -1.53 2.86
C PHE A 48 -4.34 -0.53 3.54
N ALA A 49 -5.56 -0.93 3.91
CA ALA A 49 -6.47 -0.05 4.67
C ALA A 49 -5.89 0.34 6.03
N ASN A 50 -5.27 -0.60 6.74
CA ASN A 50 -4.57 -0.30 7.99
C ASN A 50 -3.35 0.59 7.77
N GLN A 51 -2.61 0.38 6.68
CA GLN A 51 -1.47 1.22 6.32
C GLN A 51 -1.91 2.64 5.97
N ALA A 52 -2.94 2.82 5.16
CA ALA A 52 -3.53 4.12 4.83
C ALA A 52 -3.99 4.86 6.09
N ARG A 53 -4.72 4.19 7.01
CA ARG A 53 -5.07 4.76 8.33
C ARG A 53 -3.83 5.20 9.10
N SER A 54 -2.80 4.37 9.14
CA SER A 54 -1.56 4.66 9.85
C SER A 54 -0.83 5.88 9.26
N ILE A 55 -0.74 5.98 7.93
CA ILE A 55 -0.15 7.11 7.23
C ILE A 55 -0.90 8.39 7.58
N LEU A 56 -2.23 8.42 7.45
CA LEU A 56 -3.01 9.61 7.74
C LEU A 56 -2.94 10.02 9.23
N ARG A 57 -3.01 9.06 10.16
CA ARG A 57 -2.81 9.32 11.60
C ARG A 57 -1.42 9.87 11.89
N TYR A 58 -0.41 9.37 11.17
CA TYR A 58 0.94 9.89 11.28
C TYR A 58 1.03 11.33 10.78
N GLY A 59 0.41 11.65 9.63
CA GLY A 59 0.36 13.01 9.10
C GLY A 59 -0.27 14.01 10.06
N GLN A 60 -1.39 13.63 10.68
CA GLN A 60 -2.02 14.43 11.72
C GLN A 60 -1.09 14.69 12.91
N LYS A 61 -0.45 13.63 13.43
CA LYS A 61 0.49 13.74 14.56
C LYS A 61 1.72 14.57 14.19
N LEU A 62 2.20 14.43 12.95
CA LEU A 62 3.36 15.15 12.45
C LEU A 62 3.07 16.65 12.35
N ALA A 63 1.89 17.03 11.88
CA ALA A 63 1.47 18.43 11.80
C ALA A 63 1.45 19.09 13.19
N VAL A 64 0.89 18.38 14.18
CA VAL A 64 0.87 18.82 15.58
C VAL A 64 2.29 18.90 16.16
N ALA A 65 3.11 17.87 15.95
CA ALA A 65 4.45 17.80 16.52
C ALA A 65 5.42 18.85 15.95
N GLN A 66 5.30 19.16 14.66
CA GLN A 66 6.17 20.13 13.99
C GLN A 66 5.57 21.54 13.93
N ASN A 67 4.36 21.75 14.46
CA ASN A 67 3.62 23.03 14.41
C ASN A 67 3.56 23.61 12.98
N ARG A 68 3.31 22.75 11.99
CA ARG A 68 3.26 23.12 10.57
C ARG A 68 2.20 22.32 9.85
N PRO A 69 1.64 22.82 8.73
CA PRO A 69 0.72 22.03 7.94
C PRO A 69 1.41 20.79 7.33
N VAL A 70 0.68 19.67 7.32
CA VAL A 70 1.06 18.45 6.59
C VAL A 70 -0.06 18.10 5.63
N TYR A 71 0.27 18.05 4.36
CA TYR A 71 -0.62 17.76 3.25
C TYR A 71 -0.71 16.25 3.06
N ALA A 72 -1.93 15.74 3.11
CA ALA A 72 -2.28 14.37 2.75
C ALA A 72 -2.91 14.39 1.36
N ARG A 73 -2.32 13.63 0.45
CA ARG A 73 -2.85 13.41 -0.89
C ARG A 73 -3.27 11.94 -0.96
N VAL A 74 -4.57 11.74 -1.19
CA VAL A 74 -5.16 10.41 -1.32
C VAL A 74 -5.77 10.33 -2.71
N ASP A 75 -5.17 9.56 -3.59
CA ASP A 75 -5.65 9.38 -4.96
C ASP A 75 -6.25 7.97 -5.14
N THR A 76 -6.60 7.57 -6.35
CA THR A 76 -7.04 6.20 -6.65
C THR A 76 -5.92 5.17 -6.54
N ASP A 77 -4.66 5.60 -6.65
CA ASP A 77 -3.51 4.69 -6.79
C ASP A 77 -2.50 4.81 -5.65
N SER A 78 -2.57 5.85 -4.81
CA SER A 78 -1.63 6.04 -3.71
C SER A 78 -2.18 6.85 -2.53
N VAL A 79 -1.47 6.76 -1.41
CA VAL A 79 -1.63 7.59 -0.21
C VAL A 79 -0.26 8.17 0.16
N GLU A 80 -0.14 9.48 0.20
CA GLU A 80 1.16 10.16 0.38
C GLU A 80 1.07 11.39 1.29
N LEU A 81 2.19 11.69 1.97
CA LEU A 81 2.32 12.85 2.85
C LEU A 81 3.44 13.79 2.40
N CYS A 82 3.10 15.08 2.42
CA CYS A 82 3.99 16.15 2.00
C CYS A 82 3.85 17.35 2.94
N PHE A 83 4.84 18.20 2.92
CA PHE A 83 4.91 19.42 3.72
C PHE A 83 4.43 20.66 2.98
N GLU A 84 4.21 20.53 1.67
CA GLU A 84 3.68 21.56 0.78
C GLU A 84 2.63 20.93 -0.15
N ALA A 85 1.71 21.75 -0.67
CA ALA A 85 0.57 21.27 -1.47
C ALA A 85 0.98 20.62 -2.80
N ASP A 86 2.03 21.13 -3.43
CA ASP A 86 2.55 20.65 -4.72
C ASP A 86 3.26 19.29 -4.61
N CYS A 87 3.63 18.87 -3.40
CA CYS A 87 4.39 17.67 -3.10
C CYS A 87 5.68 17.51 -3.93
N ASN A 88 6.41 18.61 -4.13
CA ASN A 88 7.73 18.54 -4.75
C ASN A 88 8.70 17.63 -3.94
N ALA A 89 9.79 17.19 -4.56
CA ALA A 89 10.72 16.25 -3.93
C ALA A 89 11.31 16.73 -2.59
N ALA A 90 11.44 18.04 -2.39
CA ALA A 90 11.98 18.63 -1.16
C ALA A 90 10.95 18.70 -0.02
N SER A 91 9.65 18.70 -0.35
CA SER A 91 8.57 18.76 0.63
C SER A 91 8.04 17.38 1.04
N ARG A 92 8.54 16.29 0.47
CA ARG A 92 8.10 14.93 0.83
C ARG A 92 8.43 14.58 2.27
N VAL A 93 7.47 14.00 2.98
CA VAL A 93 7.68 13.47 4.33
C VAL A 93 8.48 12.17 4.21
N ILE A 94 9.57 12.03 4.98
CA ILE A 94 10.38 10.80 4.98
C ILE A 94 9.60 9.66 5.65
N ALA A 95 9.72 8.45 5.11
CA ALA A 95 9.11 7.26 5.70
C ALA A 95 9.70 7.01 7.11
N PRO A 96 8.88 6.91 8.19
CA PRO A 96 9.38 6.73 9.55
C PRO A 96 10.20 5.45 9.75
N SER A 97 9.91 4.42 8.95
CA SER A 97 10.64 3.15 8.88
C SER A 97 11.93 3.23 8.06
N GLY A 98 12.27 4.38 7.49
CA GLY A 98 13.38 4.57 6.55
C GLY A 98 13.04 4.23 5.09
N ALA A 99 11.99 3.43 4.86
CA ALA A 99 11.46 3.16 3.52
C ALA A 99 9.95 2.84 3.53
N ASN A 100 9.28 3.05 2.39
CA ASN A 100 7.96 2.49 2.08
C ASN A 100 8.06 0.99 1.71
N SER A 101 6.97 0.36 1.27
CA SER A 101 6.98 -1.08 0.95
C SER A 101 7.94 -1.48 -0.18
N GLY A 102 8.31 -0.55 -1.08
CA GLY A 102 9.09 -0.85 -2.28
C GLY A 102 8.36 -1.76 -3.28
N SER A 103 7.04 -1.95 -3.14
CA SER A 103 6.26 -2.75 -4.08
C SER A 103 6.27 -2.14 -5.50
N ALA A 104 5.99 -2.94 -6.52
CA ALA A 104 5.97 -2.46 -7.91
C ALA A 104 4.93 -1.32 -8.10
N SER A 105 3.73 -1.44 -7.50
CA SER A 105 2.71 -0.39 -7.58
C SER A 105 3.10 0.84 -6.76
N THR A 106 3.75 0.67 -5.62
CA THR A 106 4.30 1.77 -4.82
C THR A 106 5.36 2.54 -5.60
N LEU A 107 6.35 1.86 -6.17
CA LEU A 107 7.37 2.54 -6.97
C LEU A 107 6.80 3.22 -8.22
N GLN A 108 5.78 2.63 -8.85
CA GLN A 108 5.09 3.22 -10.00
C GLN A 108 4.43 4.57 -9.66
N HIS A 109 3.77 4.67 -8.50
CA HIS A 109 2.98 5.85 -8.14
C HIS A 109 3.69 6.81 -7.18
N CYS A 110 4.81 6.39 -6.57
CA CYS A 110 5.60 7.19 -5.63
C CYS A 110 6.93 7.67 -6.23
N ASP A 111 6.92 8.06 -7.50
CA ASP A 111 8.05 8.59 -8.25
C ASP A 111 9.30 7.70 -8.23
N ASN A 112 9.10 6.38 -8.30
CA ASN A 112 10.16 5.37 -8.24
C ASN A 112 11.10 5.56 -7.03
N SER A 113 10.55 6.05 -5.92
CA SER A 113 11.30 6.32 -4.69
C SER A 113 10.71 5.56 -3.52
N ALA A 114 11.60 4.92 -2.75
CA ALA A 114 11.23 4.19 -1.55
C ALA A 114 11.45 5.01 -0.25
N SER A 115 12.09 6.17 -0.30
CA SER A 115 12.58 6.86 0.90
C SER A 115 11.53 7.74 1.60
N TRP A 116 10.42 8.02 0.93
CA TRP A 116 9.41 8.94 1.40
C TRP A 116 8.10 8.22 1.69
N LEU A 117 7.26 8.86 2.49
CA LEU A 117 6.01 8.31 2.98
C LEU A 117 4.93 8.47 1.91
N CYS A 118 5.03 7.59 0.93
CA CYS A 118 4.04 7.35 -0.11
C CYS A 118 3.89 5.84 -0.25
N GLU A 119 2.64 5.38 -0.33
CA GLU A 119 2.31 3.97 -0.50
C GLU A 119 1.32 3.80 -1.64
N GLY A 120 1.63 2.89 -2.58
CA GLY A 120 0.76 2.58 -3.70
C GLY A 120 -0.24 1.48 -3.35
N VAL A 121 -1.39 1.48 -4.03
CA VAL A 121 -2.40 0.44 -3.87
C VAL A 121 -1.85 -0.91 -4.38
N PRO A 122 -1.94 -2.00 -3.60
CA PRO A 122 -1.46 -3.32 -4.04
C PRO A 122 -2.21 -3.85 -5.26
N ALA A 123 -1.56 -4.73 -6.03
CA ALA A 123 -2.20 -5.36 -7.19
C ALA A 123 -3.41 -6.23 -6.77
N GLY A 124 -4.53 -6.06 -7.46
CA GLY A 124 -5.79 -6.76 -7.14
C GLY A 124 -6.63 -6.08 -6.06
N VAL A 125 -6.15 -4.97 -5.50
CA VAL A 125 -6.92 -4.09 -4.60
C VAL A 125 -7.33 -2.84 -5.38
N THR A 126 -8.54 -2.35 -5.15
CA THR A 126 -9.03 -1.10 -5.75
C THR A 126 -9.26 -0.06 -4.67
N GLN A 127 -8.70 1.15 -4.82
CA GLN A 127 -9.01 2.29 -3.97
C GLN A 127 -9.87 3.30 -4.73
N THR A 128 -10.95 3.74 -4.10
CA THR A 128 -11.75 4.86 -4.60
C THR A 128 -11.84 5.94 -3.52
N VAL A 129 -11.70 7.19 -3.94
CA VAL A 129 -11.77 8.34 -3.04
C VAL A 129 -13.02 9.12 -3.38
N SER A 130 -13.86 9.37 -2.37
CA SER A 130 -15.10 10.12 -2.53
C SER A 130 -15.15 11.28 -1.54
N GLY A 131 -15.56 12.44 -2.06
CA GLY A 131 -15.62 13.71 -1.34
C GLY A 131 -15.05 14.87 -2.16
N PRO A 132 -15.33 16.13 -1.78
CA PRO A 132 -14.89 17.30 -2.54
C PRO A 132 -13.39 17.61 -2.42
N ALA A 133 -12.63 16.88 -1.60
CA ALA A 133 -11.21 17.12 -1.35
C ALA A 133 -10.43 15.79 -1.20
N ALA A 134 -10.01 15.19 -2.32
CA ALA A 134 -9.06 14.06 -2.32
C ALA A 134 -7.67 14.46 -1.77
N SER A 135 -7.37 15.76 -1.80
CA SER A 135 -6.22 16.39 -1.17
C SER A 135 -6.66 17.32 -0.04
N PHE A 136 -6.06 17.17 1.13
CA PHE A 136 -6.33 17.98 2.31
C PHE A 136 -5.07 18.17 3.15
N ALA A 137 -5.08 19.10 4.10
CA ALA A 137 -3.96 19.33 5.00
C ALA A 137 -4.42 19.31 6.46
N PHE A 138 -3.65 18.64 7.31
CA PHE A 138 -3.75 18.80 8.75
C PHE A 138 -3.01 20.08 9.16
N ASP A 139 -3.67 20.95 9.91
CA ASP A 139 -3.02 22.12 10.51
C ASP A 139 -2.25 21.76 11.79
N ALA A 140 -1.64 22.77 12.43
CA ALA A 140 -0.85 22.60 13.65
C ALA A 140 -1.67 22.13 14.88
N LEU A 141 -3.01 22.12 14.79
CA LEU A 141 -3.91 21.57 15.80
C LEU A 141 -4.41 20.17 15.42
N GLY A 142 -3.99 19.65 14.27
CA GLY A 142 -4.42 18.36 13.73
C GLY A 142 -5.80 18.41 13.09
N LYS A 143 -6.37 19.61 12.86
CA LYS A 143 -7.64 19.77 12.17
C LYS A 143 -7.42 19.70 10.65
N PRO A 144 -8.24 18.91 9.93
CA PRO A 144 -8.13 18.80 8.48
C PRO A 144 -8.80 20.02 7.83
N ASN A 145 -8.15 20.54 6.79
CA ASN A 145 -8.62 21.61 5.93
C ASN A 145 -8.54 21.13 4.47
N ALA A 146 -9.56 21.40 3.66
CA ALA A 146 -9.51 21.05 2.23
C ALA A 146 -8.38 21.84 1.56
N VAL A 147 -7.72 21.25 0.57
CA VAL A 147 -6.70 21.95 -0.24
C VAL A 147 -7.32 22.26 -1.59
N ASN A 148 -7.53 23.54 -1.86
CA ASN A 148 -8.04 23.99 -3.15
C ASN A 148 -6.96 23.86 -4.24
N ALA A 149 -7.36 23.92 -5.51
CA ALA A 149 -6.43 23.82 -6.64
C ALA A 149 -5.37 24.94 -6.67
N ASP A 150 -5.64 26.07 -6.01
CA ASP A 150 -4.71 27.19 -5.85
C ASP A 150 -3.78 27.04 -4.62
N GLY A 151 -3.86 25.91 -3.91
CA GLY A 151 -3.07 25.61 -2.71
C GLY A 151 -3.61 26.24 -1.43
N THR A 152 -4.72 27.00 -1.49
CA THR A 152 -5.33 27.60 -0.30
C THR A 152 -6.08 26.56 0.55
N LEU A 153 -6.09 26.79 1.87
CA LEU A 153 -6.84 25.96 2.80
C LEU A 153 -8.30 26.41 2.85
N GLY A 154 -9.22 25.46 2.68
CA GLY A 154 -10.66 25.68 2.68
C GLY A 154 -11.40 24.78 3.67
N ASN A 155 -12.73 24.90 3.67
CA ASN A 155 -13.59 24.10 4.53
C ASN A 155 -13.48 22.62 4.20
N PHE A 156 -12.98 21.83 5.15
CA PHE A 156 -12.94 20.39 5.00
C PHE A 156 -14.34 19.79 5.16
N GLN A 157 -14.72 19.00 4.17
CA GLN A 157 -15.82 18.04 4.29
C GLN A 157 -15.25 16.66 4.52
N ARG A 158 -16.10 15.67 4.80
CA ARG A 158 -15.64 14.28 4.95
C ARG A 158 -14.86 13.82 3.71
N VAL A 159 -13.80 13.04 3.94
CA VAL A 159 -13.13 12.22 2.91
C VAL A 159 -13.39 10.77 3.27
N LEU A 160 -13.97 10.04 2.31
CA LEU A 160 -14.21 8.62 2.42
C LEU A 160 -13.38 7.89 1.36
N VAL A 161 -12.42 7.13 1.84
CA VAL A 161 -11.59 6.24 1.02
C VAL A 161 -12.16 4.84 1.14
N LYS A 162 -12.53 4.23 0.03
CA LYS A 162 -13.01 2.85 -0.02
C LYS A 162 -11.92 2.00 -0.66
N ILE A 163 -11.60 0.88 -0.01
CA ILE A 163 -10.57 -0.05 -0.44
C ILE A 163 -11.25 -1.41 -0.57
N GLU A 164 -11.25 -1.96 -1.78
CA GLU A 164 -11.93 -3.21 -2.11
C GLU A 164 -10.93 -4.27 -2.55
N GLY A 165 -11.08 -5.48 -2.03
CA GLY A 165 -10.36 -6.68 -2.45
C GLY A 165 -11.27 -7.90 -2.37
N ASP A 166 -11.30 -8.71 -3.43
CA ASP A 166 -12.17 -9.90 -3.54
C ASP A 166 -13.68 -9.64 -3.24
N GLY A 167 -14.17 -8.43 -3.54
CA GLY A 167 -15.58 -8.03 -3.38
C GLY A 167 -15.96 -7.53 -1.98
N ASP A 168 -15.04 -7.50 -1.02
CA ASP A 168 -15.28 -6.91 0.29
C ASP A 168 -14.69 -5.49 0.41
N GLU A 169 -15.45 -4.56 0.96
CA GLU A 169 -15.07 -3.15 1.11
C GLU A 169 -14.56 -2.82 2.53
N ARG A 170 -13.42 -2.12 2.62
CA ARG A 170 -12.93 -1.42 3.81
C ARG A 170 -13.02 0.08 3.59
N SER A 171 -13.42 0.83 4.61
CA SER A 171 -13.43 2.28 4.55
C SER A 171 -12.38 2.91 5.47
N VAL A 172 -11.69 3.93 4.98
CA VAL A 172 -10.89 4.86 5.77
C VAL A 172 -11.55 6.22 5.71
N MET A 173 -11.91 6.76 6.87
CA MET A 173 -12.59 8.04 6.99
C MET A 173 -11.80 9.00 7.87
N VAL A 174 -11.74 10.25 7.41
CA VAL A 174 -11.21 11.37 8.20
C VAL A 174 -12.37 12.22 8.71
N VAL A 175 -12.46 12.36 10.04
CA VAL A 175 -13.52 13.12 10.71
C VAL A 175 -13.26 14.62 10.54
N PRO A 176 -14.26 15.41 10.09
CA PRO A 176 -14.17 16.86 10.08
C PRO A 176 -13.86 17.42 11.48
N GLU A 177 -13.25 18.60 11.53
CA GLU A 177 -12.87 19.33 12.76
C GLU A 177 -11.78 18.67 13.62
N THR A 178 -11.83 17.37 13.86
CA THR A 178 -10.89 16.67 14.75
C THR A 178 -9.72 16.04 14.02
N GLY A 179 -9.88 15.69 12.74
CA GLY A 179 -8.87 14.94 11.97
C GLY A 179 -8.72 13.49 12.38
N TYR A 180 -9.59 12.97 13.27
CA TYR A 180 -9.54 11.58 13.67
C TYR A 180 -9.75 10.66 12.47
N VAL A 181 -8.91 9.62 12.37
CA VAL A 181 -8.91 8.67 11.24
C VAL A 181 -9.32 7.29 11.72
N TYR A 182 -10.28 6.65 11.05
CA TYR A 182 -10.72 5.27 11.32
C TYR A 182 -11.04 4.50 10.06
#